data_AF-A0A958YS87-F1
#
_entry.id   AF-A0A958YS87-F1
#
_cell.length_a   1.000
_cell.length_b   1.000
_cell.length_c   1.000
_cell.angle_alpha   90.00
_cell.angle_beta   90.00
_cell.angle_gamma   90.00
#
_symmetry.space_group_name_H-M   'P 1'
#
loop_
_entity.id
_entity.type
_entity.pdbx_description
1 polymer ?
#
loop_
_entity_poly.entity_id
_entity_poly.type
_entity_poly.pdbx_seq_one_letter_code
_entity_poly.pdbx_strand_id
1 'polypeptide(L)' 'IVGNPAKAIKDISDEMIAWKTAGTRLYQQLPTDCHESLREVKPLREIPKNRPKQEDFYKTISEFRKEKKE' A
#
# COMPACT_ATOMS: atom_id res chain seq x y z
N ILE A 1 19.90 4.49 8.57
CA ILE A 1 20.16 5.95 8.43
C ILE A 1 18.83 6.69 8.46
N VAL A 2 18.73 7.83 9.15
CA VAL A 2 17.54 8.69 9.15
C VAL A 2 17.92 10.17 9.15
N GLY A 3 16.99 11.04 8.76
CA GLY A 3 17.08 12.50 8.90
C GLY A 3 17.98 13.21 7.89
N ASN A 4 18.01 14.55 8.00
CA ASN A 4 18.93 15.45 7.33
C ASN A 4 19.39 16.53 8.35
N PRO A 5 20.67 16.59 8.78
CA PRO A 5 21.79 15.74 8.33
C PRO A 5 21.61 14.27 8.74
N ALA A 6 22.19 13.38 7.95
CA ALA A 6 21.99 11.94 8.08
C ALA A 6 22.62 11.38 9.37
N LYS A 7 21.86 10.53 10.09
CA LYS A 7 22.32 9.85 11.30
C LYS A 7 22.13 8.34 11.22
N ALA A 8 23.15 7.56 11.59
CA ALA A 8 23.03 6.13 11.83
C ALA A 8 22.46 5.89 13.23
N ILE A 9 21.28 5.27 13.33
CA ILE A 9 20.57 5.06 14.61
C ILE A 9 20.31 3.59 14.95
N LYS A 10 20.50 2.68 13.98
CA LYS A 10 20.23 1.25 14.15
C LYS A 10 20.89 0.43 13.04
N ASP A 11 21.39 -0.73 13.41
CA ASP A 11 21.86 -1.77 12.50
C ASP A 11 20.69 -2.63 11.98
N ILE A 12 20.90 -3.29 10.84
CA ILE A 12 19.88 -4.09 10.16
C ILE A 12 20.29 -5.56 10.29
N SER A 13 19.39 -6.41 10.80
CA SER A 13 19.61 -7.85 10.87
C SER A 13 19.45 -8.51 9.50
N ASP A 14 20.00 -9.71 9.33
CA ASP A 14 19.85 -10.49 8.09
C ASP A 14 18.37 -10.76 7.76
N GLU A 15 17.53 -11.00 8.77
CA GLU A 15 16.08 -11.15 8.58
C GLU A 15 15.45 -9.87 8.01
N MET A 16 15.81 -8.70 8.53
CA MET A 16 15.32 -7.42 8.02
C MET A 16 15.79 -7.17 6.58
N ILE A 17 17.02 -7.59 6.23
CA ILE A 17 17.54 -7.52 4.87
C ILE A 17 16.73 -8.43 3.95
N ALA A 18 16.50 -9.69 4.35
CA ALA A 18 15.71 -10.65 3.60
C ALA A 18 14.28 -10.13 3.33
N TRP A 19 13.62 -9.62 4.37
CA TRP A 19 12.29 -9.02 4.27
C TRP A 19 12.24 -7.82 3.31
N LYS A 20 13.20 -6.89 3.43
CA LYS A 20 13.29 -5.74 2.52
C LYS A 20 13.55 -6.17 1.08
N THR A 21 14.40 -7.17 0.88
CA THR A 21 14.70 -7.72 -0.45
C THR A 21 13.45 -8.33 -1.08
N ALA A 22 12.70 -9.14 -0.32
CA ALA A 22 11.43 -9.71 -0.79
C ALA A 22 10.40 -8.62 -1.12
N GLY A 23 10.27 -7.60 -0.25
CA GLY A 23 9.38 -6.46 -0.49
C GLY A 23 9.77 -5.68 -1.76
N THR A 24 11.05 -5.38 -1.96
CA THR A 24 11.53 -4.73 -3.18
C THR A 24 11.22 -5.56 -4.42
N ARG A 25 11.46 -6.88 -4.38
CA ARG A 25 11.12 -7.78 -5.49
C ARG A 25 9.64 -7.78 -5.81
N LEU A 26 8.77 -7.77 -4.79
CA LEU A 26 7.32 -7.65 -4.98
C LEU A 26 6.96 -6.37 -5.73
N TYR A 27 7.45 -5.21 -5.27
CA TYR A 27 7.16 -3.93 -5.94
C TYR A 27 7.70 -3.87 -7.38
N GLN A 28 8.86 -4.49 -7.63
CA GLN A 28 9.44 -4.58 -8.97
C GLN A 28 8.65 -5.51 -9.91
N GLN A 29 7.90 -6.47 -9.37
CA GLN A 29 7.06 -7.39 -10.15
C GLN A 29 5.72 -6.75 -10.56
N LEU A 30 5.18 -5.81 -9.76
CA LEU A 30 3.87 -5.18 -10.01
C LEU A 30 3.67 -4.59 -11.42
N PRO A 31 4.66 -3.94 -12.07
CA PRO A 31 4.49 -3.45 -13.44
C PRO A 31 4.24 -4.57 -14.44
N THR A 32 4.97 -5.68 -14.33
CA THR A 32 4.76 -6.87 -15.17
C THR A 32 3.37 -7.44 -14.93
N ASP A 33 2.99 -7.65 -13.67
CA ASP A 33 1.67 -8.16 -13.31
C ASP A 33 0.54 -7.26 -13.85
N CYS A 34 0.74 -5.94 -13.80
CA CYS A 34 -0.18 -4.96 -14.38
C CYS A 34 -0.32 -5.17 -15.89
N HIS A 35 0.79 -5.23 -16.62
CA HIS A 35 0.75 -5.43 -18.07
C HIS A 35 0.17 -6.78 -18.48
N GLU A 36 0.46 -7.85 -17.73
CA GLU A 36 -0.06 -9.20 -18.00
C GLU A 36 -1.55 -9.34 -17.66
N SER A 37 -2.04 -8.62 -16.64
CA SER A 37 -3.43 -8.72 -16.19
C SER A 37 -4.38 -7.67 -16.77
N LEU A 38 -3.85 -6.54 -17.27
CA LEU A 38 -4.66 -5.51 -17.90
C LEU A 38 -5.30 -6.05 -19.18
N ARG A 39 -6.57 -5.72 -19.34
CA ARG A 39 -7.40 -6.10 -20.49
C ARG A 39 -8.16 -4.88 -20.97
N GLU A 40 -8.25 -4.73 -22.29
CA GLU A 40 -9.04 -3.67 -22.89
C GLU A 40 -10.51 -3.83 -22.50
N VAL A 41 -11.14 -2.73 -22.10
CA VAL A 41 -12.56 -2.71 -21.72
C VAL A 41 -13.23 -1.46 -22.28
N LYS A 42 -14.53 -1.56 -22.57
CA LYS A 42 -15.32 -0.37 -22.93
C LYS A 42 -15.42 0.57 -21.72
N PRO A 43 -15.43 1.90 -21.93
CA PRO A 43 -15.58 2.86 -20.84
C PRO A 43 -16.90 2.67 -20.07
N LEU A 44 -16.84 2.75 -18.74
CA LEU A 44 -18.03 2.75 -17.88
C LEU A 44 -18.74 4.10 -17.99
N ARG A 45 -19.97 4.13 -18.49
CA ARG A 45 -20.75 5.37 -18.71
C ARG A 45 -21.72 5.71 -17.58
N GLU A 46 -22.15 4.71 -16.82
CA GLU A 46 -23.17 4.83 -15.79
C GLU A 46 -22.81 3.96 -14.58
N ILE A 47 -23.30 4.31 -13.40
CA ILE A 47 -23.05 3.56 -12.17
C ILE A 47 -23.89 2.26 -12.18
N PRO A 48 -23.29 1.06 -11.96
CA PRO A 48 -24.06 -0.18 -11.90
C PRO A 48 -25.05 -0.19 -10.74
N LYS A 49 -26.27 -0.69 -10.98
CA LYS A 49 -27.32 -0.83 -9.95
C LYS A 49 -26.88 -1.70 -8.77
N ASN A 50 -26.00 -2.67 -9.03
CA ASN A 50 -25.46 -3.63 -8.07
C ASN A 50 -23.99 -3.34 -7.71
N ARG A 51 -23.55 -2.07 -7.78
CA ARG A 51 -22.19 -1.71 -7.34
C ARG A 51 -22.04 -2.03 -5.84
N PRO A 52 -21.10 -2.89 -5.44
CA PRO A 52 -20.90 -3.19 -4.03
C PRO A 52 -20.44 -1.93 -3.28
N LYS A 53 -20.83 -1.82 -2.01
CA LYS A 53 -20.24 -0.81 -1.12
C LYS A 53 -18.81 -1.24 -0.83
N GLN A 54 -17.88 -0.30 -0.94
CA GLN A 54 -16.50 -0.53 -0.51
C GLN A 54 -16.50 -0.74 1.01
N GLU A 55 -15.91 -1.83 1.46
CA GLU A 55 -15.73 -2.10 2.88
C GLU A 55 -14.71 -1.14 3.47
N ASP A 56 -15.02 -0.64 4.67
CA ASP A 56 -14.17 0.32 5.38
C ASP A 56 -13.15 -0.43 6.24
N PHE A 57 -12.17 -1.04 5.57
CA PHE A 57 -11.19 -1.93 6.22
C PHE A 57 -10.25 -1.20 7.18
N TYR A 58 -10.12 0.12 7.07
CA TYR A 58 -9.20 0.91 7.86
C TYR A 58 -9.88 2.16 8.38
N LYS A 59 -9.79 2.39 9.70
CA LYS A 59 -10.23 3.67 10.28
C LYS A 59 -9.40 4.80 9.69
N THR A 60 -10.08 5.89 9.36
CA THR A 60 -9.44 7.14 8.98
C THR A 60 -8.65 7.71 10.15
N ILE A 61 -7.63 8.52 9.85
CA ILE A 61 -6.86 9.22 10.89
C ILE A 61 -7.75 10.12 11.77
N SER A 62 -8.85 10.64 11.20
CA SER A 62 -9.83 11.44 11.91
C SER A 62 -10.58 10.63 12.96
N GLU A 63 -10.95 9.39 12.63
CA GLU A 63 -11.62 8.47 13.56
C GLU A 63 -10.69 8.05 14.69
N PHE A 64 -9.45 7.66 14.36
CA PHE A 64 -8.42 7.37 15.37
C PHE A 64 -8.20 8.54 16.35
N ARG A 65 -8.29 9.78 15.88
CA ARG A 65 -8.13 10.98 16.72
C ARG A 65 -9.36 11.31 17.58
N LYS A 66 -10.54 10.87 17.18
CA LYS A 66 -11.78 11.02 17.97
C LYS A 66 -11.81 9.98 19.10
N GLU A 67 -11.47 8.72 18.82
CA GLU A 67 -11.44 7.64 19.81
C GLU A 67 -10.45 7.89 20.96
N LYS A 68 -9.37 8.64 20.72
CA LYS A 68 -8.40 9.00 21.78
C LYS A 68 -8.81 10.19 22.65
N LYS A 69 -9.92 10.87 22.32
CA LYS A 69 -10.43 12.02 23.07
C LYS A 69 -11.58 11.65 24.02
N GLU A 70 -12.07 10.42 23.95
CA GLU A 70 -12.97 9.78 24.91
C GLU A 70 -12.17 8.91 25.88
#